data_AF-U2JTB8-F1
#
_entry.id   AF-U2JTB8-F1
#
_cell.length_a   1.000
_cell.length_b   1.000
_cell.length_c   1.000
_cell.angle_alpha   90.00
_cell.angle_beta   90.00
_cell.angle_gamma   90.00
#
_symmetry.space_group_name_H-M   'P 1'
#
loop_
_entity.id
_entity.type
_entity.pdbx_description
1 polymer ?
#
loop_
_entity_poly.entity_id
_entity_poly.type
_entity_poly.pdbx_seq_one_letter_code
_entity_poly.pdbx_strand_id
1 'polypeptide(L)'
;MTTGKSNLTPGGAEKGSRLWMQRLVDAPHFPLLAQEFAAQVGEDVEWVAPLPQNNFKEYKLNQNEAMSSLFPGADKMNIFDFWPKNQPQWDGIAIGRNSGTLYLVEAKSYRQEAEGQKSKAKDPKSINQINDALKKNHAVHFPKGNFALWTEGHYQLANRLTFLYEIQARCVPQFFPSVQLMLLNFVGDPTMKKTTREEWESYYRNVFEEMLGTTQAPQGVLLLHLDVELCHRYQALKNMVRNRSTAFAALMHFIEQETAYLTAPASTKYHLCRRHGLLEHSVNVAETMLKMRASVAPDLSEESCVIVALLHDLGKAGVPGTPQYLKNDEEDARYPYRWNRKLTYLSVPVRSIYLILPHFPLTEEETQAIVYHDGQYVEENKCVAAREEPLTLLLQYADNWSGFVIEKKLQK
;
A
#
# COMPACT_ATOMS: atom_id res chain seq x y z
N MET A 1 -10.19 5.77 28.79
CA MET A 1 -9.88 4.32 28.76
C MET A 1 -10.80 3.66 27.74
N THR A 2 -10.36 3.62 26.48
CA THR A 2 -11.05 2.91 25.39
C THR A 2 -10.39 1.54 25.28
N THR A 3 -11.05 0.54 25.85
CA THR A 3 -10.68 -0.87 25.70
C THR A 3 -10.69 -1.22 24.21
N GLY A 4 -9.58 -1.78 23.72
CA GLY A 4 -9.48 -2.27 22.34
C GLY A 4 -10.60 -3.29 22.09
N LYS A 5 -11.60 -2.88 21.30
CA LYS A 5 -12.61 -3.79 20.77
C LYS A 5 -11.86 -4.84 19.95
N SER A 6 -12.04 -6.10 20.32
CA SER A 6 -11.48 -7.24 19.60
C SER A 6 -12.03 -7.27 18.17
N ASN A 7 -11.14 -7.43 17.18
CA ASN A 7 -11.39 -7.51 15.73
C ASN A 7 -12.19 -8.76 15.27
N LEU A 8 -13.15 -9.25 16.06
CA LEU A 8 -13.66 -10.63 15.95
C LEU A 8 -14.93 -10.82 15.09
N THR A 9 -15.47 -9.78 14.43
CA THR A 9 -16.66 -9.90 13.58
C THR A 9 -16.29 -9.84 12.10
N PRO A 10 -16.59 -10.87 11.27
CA PRO A 10 -16.54 -10.79 9.81
C PRO A 10 -17.29 -9.55 9.31
N GLY A 11 -16.77 -8.87 8.28
CA GLY A 11 -17.34 -7.62 7.79
C GLY A 11 -16.31 -6.58 7.36
N GLY A 12 -16.76 -5.61 6.57
CA GLY A 12 -15.98 -4.43 6.20
C GLY A 12 -15.51 -3.67 7.43
N ALA A 13 -14.20 -3.45 7.56
CA ALA A 13 -13.63 -2.62 8.60
C ALA A 13 -13.67 -1.15 8.17
N GLU A 14 -13.92 -0.24 9.12
CA GLU A 14 -13.99 1.21 8.84
C GLU A 14 -12.68 1.94 9.12
N LYS A 15 -11.76 1.34 9.88
CA LYS A 15 -10.51 1.96 10.32
C LYS A 15 -9.44 0.96 10.71
N GLY A 16 -8.20 1.46 10.83
CA GLY A 16 -7.07 0.74 11.38
C GLY A 16 -6.44 -0.29 10.44
N SER A 17 -5.54 -1.10 10.98
CA SER A 17 -4.83 -2.20 10.28
C SER A 17 -5.79 -3.10 9.50
N ARG A 18 -6.94 -3.43 10.09
CA ARG A 18 -7.95 -4.29 9.47
C ARG A 18 -8.53 -3.69 8.19
N LEU A 19 -8.87 -2.39 8.17
CA LEU A 19 -9.34 -1.72 6.94
C LEU A 19 -8.29 -1.83 5.84
N TRP A 20 -7.04 -1.51 6.17
CA TRP A 20 -5.95 -1.47 5.21
C TRP A 20 -5.57 -2.86 4.70
N MET A 21 -5.67 -3.89 5.54
CA MET A 21 -5.55 -5.29 5.10
C MET A 21 -6.64 -5.66 4.09
N GLN A 22 -7.90 -5.32 4.36
CA GLN A 22 -8.99 -5.61 3.43
C GLN A 22 -8.78 -4.92 2.07
N ARG A 23 -8.33 -3.66 2.08
CA ARG A 23 -7.97 -2.92 0.87
C ARG A 23 -6.78 -3.54 0.14
N LEU A 24 -5.75 -3.96 0.88
CA LEU A 24 -4.55 -4.58 0.31
C LEU A 24 -4.88 -5.89 -0.41
N VAL A 25 -5.78 -6.69 0.17
CA VAL A 25 -6.28 -7.93 -0.45
C VAL A 25 -7.12 -7.64 -1.69
N ASP A 26 -7.92 -6.58 -1.67
CA ASP A 26 -8.80 -6.17 -2.77
C ASP A 26 -8.02 -5.40 -3.87
N ALA A 27 -7.00 -6.06 -4.40
CA ALA A 27 -6.09 -5.52 -5.41
C ALA A 27 -6.80 -4.92 -6.65
N PRO A 28 -7.92 -5.46 -7.16
CA PRO A 28 -8.63 -4.84 -8.27
C PRO A 28 -9.15 -3.42 -7.98
N HIS A 29 -9.55 -3.14 -6.73
CA HIS A 29 -10.01 -1.82 -6.32
C HIS A 29 -8.88 -0.93 -5.79
N PHE A 30 -7.83 -1.52 -5.22
CA PHE A 30 -6.68 -0.81 -4.63
C PHE A 30 -5.34 -1.25 -5.22
N PRO A 31 -5.13 -1.12 -6.54
CA PRO A 31 -3.95 -1.66 -7.21
C PRO A 31 -2.65 -0.98 -6.77
N LEU A 32 -2.70 0.30 -6.43
CA LEU A 32 -1.53 1.00 -5.87
C LEU A 32 -1.01 0.30 -4.61
N LEU A 33 -1.92 -0.07 -3.70
CA LEU A 33 -1.57 -0.69 -2.43
C LEU A 33 -0.98 -2.09 -2.64
N ALA A 34 -1.57 -2.87 -3.54
CA ALA A 34 -1.08 -4.19 -3.91
C ALA A 34 0.29 -4.14 -4.60
N GLN A 35 0.50 -3.20 -5.53
CA GLN A 35 1.80 -3.01 -6.19
C GLN A 35 2.88 -2.56 -5.19
N GLU A 36 2.54 -1.70 -4.23
CA GLU A 36 3.48 -1.31 -3.16
C GLU A 36 3.88 -2.48 -2.28
N PHE A 37 2.90 -3.29 -1.90
CA PHE A 37 3.18 -4.49 -1.14
C PHE A 37 4.11 -5.43 -1.92
N ALA A 38 3.74 -5.80 -3.14
CA ALA A 38 4.54 -6.70 -3.97
C ALA A 38 5.97 -6.18 -4.20
N ALA A 39 6.13 -4.87 -4.41
CA ALA A 39 7.45 -4.25 -4.56
C ALA A 39 8.32 -4.36 -3.30
N GLN A 40 7.74 -4.25 -2.10
CA GLN A 40 8.48 -4.42 -0.85
C GLN A 40 8.73 -5.89 -0.49
N VAL A 41 7.83 -6.79 -0.87
CA VAL A 41 8.00 -8.25 -0.68
C VAL A 41 9.02 -8.82 -1.68
N GLY A 42 9.10 -8.25 -2.88
CA GLY A 42 9.93 -8.73 -3.98
C GLY A 42 9.22 -9.73 -4.91
N GLU A 43 7.93 -10.00 -4.69
CA GLU A 43 7.09 -10.80 -5.56
C GLU A 43 5.60 -10.51 -5.33
N ASP A 44 4.77 -10.91 -6.29
CA ASP A 44 3.32 -10.98 -6.11
C ASP A 44 2.93 -12.15 -5.21
N VAL A 45 1.82 -11.97 -4.49
CA VAL A 45 1.29 -13.00 -3.60
C VAL A 45 -0.12 -13.44 -4.01
N GLU A 46 -0.49 -14.63 -3.58
CA GLU A 46 -1.86 -15.12 -3.58
C GLU A 46 -2.39 -15.15 -2.15
N TRP A 47 -3.43 -14.37 -1.88
CA TRP A 47 -4.05 -14.31 -0.55
C TRP A 47 -4.89 -15.55 -0.28
N VAL A 48 -4.62 -16.19 0.86
CA VAL A 48 -5.45 -17.25 1.43
C VAL A 48 -6.49 -16.65 2.37
N ALA A 49 -6.09 -15.63 3.12
CA ALA A 49 -7.00 -14.83 3.94
C ALA A 49 -6.40 -13.47 4.33
N PRO A 50 -7.25 -12.49 4.69
CA PRO A 50 -8.70 -12.47 4.49
C PRO A 50 -9.05 -12.40 3.00
N LEU A 51 -10.29 -12.69 2.60
CA LEU A 51 -10.73 -12.58 1.20
C LEU A 51 -12.12 -11.91 1.10
N PRO A 52 -12.42 -11.12 0.06
CA PRO A 52 -13.74 -10.50 -0.09
C PRO A 52 -14.88 -11.55 -0.09
N GLN A 53 -14.68 -12.67 -0.76
CA GLN A 53 -15.66 -13.76 -0.90
C GLN A 53 -16.02 -14.47 0.41
N ASN A 54 -15.17 -14.40 1.44
CA ASN A 54 -15.45 -14.96 2.76
C ASN A 54 -15.76 -13.89 3.81
N ASN A 55 -16.15 -12.69 3.35
CA ASN A 55 -16.41 -11.52 4.19
C ASN A 55 -15.21 -11.12 5.07
N PHE A 56 -14.02 -11.20 4.46
CA PHE A 56 -12.73 -10.89 5.05
C PHE A 56 -12.48 -11.63 6.37
N LYS A 57 -12.75 -12.94 6.38
CA LYS A 57 -12.50 -13.80 7.53
C LYS A 57 -11.00 -14.04 7.69
N GLU A 58 -10.48 -13.68 8.85
CA GLU A 58 -9.11 -13.97 9.29
C GLU A 58 -9.05 -15.37 9.94
N TYR A 59 -7.93 -16.06 9.78
CA TYR A 59 -7.81 -17.45 10.20
C TYR A 59 -6.70 -17.69 11.22
N LYS A 60 -6.92 -18.73 12.02
CA LYS A 60 -5.87 -19.47 12.73
C LYS A 60 -5.44 -20.63 11.85
N LEU A 61 -4.16 -21.00 11.88
CA LEU A 61 -3.63 -22.04 10.98
C LEU A 61 -4.31 -23.40 11.19
N ASN A 62 -4.75 -23.73 12.40
CA ASN A 62 -5.45 -24.97 12.71
C ASN A 62 -6.95 -25.00 12.38
N GLN A 63 -7.54 -23.91 11.88
CA GLN A 63 -8.94 -23.90 11.45
C GLN A 63 -9.12 -24.76 10.20
N ASN A 64 -10.32 -25.33 10.01
CA ASN A 64 -10.55 -26.30 8.94
C ASN A 64 -10.28 -25.72 7.55
N GLU A 65 -10.67 -24.47 7.32
CA GLU A 65 -10.48 -23.76 6.06
C GLU A 65 -8.99 -23.54 5.77
N ALA A 66 -8.23 -23.02 6.74
CA ALA A 66 -6.79 -22.85 6.61
C ALA A 66 -6.07 -24.19 6.43
N MET A 67 -6.45 -25.23 7.19
CA MET A 67 -5.89 -26.57 7.06
C MET A 67 -6.11 -27.18 5.68
N SER A 68 -7.32 -27.05 5.14
CA SER A 68 -7.66 -27.62 3.83
C SER A 68 -6.88 -26.96 2.70
N SER A 69 -6.58 -25.66 2.83
CA SER A 69 -5.84 -24.89 1.83
C SER A 69 -4.32 -24.99 1.98
N LEU A 70 -3.80 -24.98 3.20
CA LEU A 70 -2.36 -24.86 3.48
C LEU A 70 -1.69 -26.20 3.79
N PHE A 71 -2.44 -27.15 4.36
CA PHE A 71 -1.90 -28.42 4.88
C PHE A 71 -2.81 -29.60 4.47
N PRO A 72 -3.06 -29.81 3.17
CA PRO A 72 -4.01 -30.80 2.70
C PRO A 72 -3.62 -32.21 3.18
N GLY A 73 -4.54 -32.87 3.89
CA GLY A 73 -4.34 -34.23 4.41
C GLY A 73 -3.45 -34.35 5.65
N ALA A 74 -2.96 -33.24 6.21
CA ALA A 74 -2.11 -33.27 7.39
C ALA A 74 -2.90 -33.43 8.70
N ASP A 75 -2.33 -34.16 9.66
CA ASP A 75 -2.84 -34.18 11.03
C ASP A 75 -2.47 -32.88 11.77
N LYS A 76 -3.48 -32.18 12.28
CA LYS A 76 -3.33 -30.95 13.06
C LYS A 76 -2.43 -31.15 14.29
N MET A 77 -2.50 -32.32 14.92
CA MET A 77 -1.70 -32.59 16.12
C MET A 77 -0.21 -32.62 15.79
N ASN A 78 0.18 -33.19 14.65
CA ASN A 78 1.59 -33.28 14.25
C ASN A 78 2.21 -31.91 13.96
N ILE A 79 1.39 -30.94 13.51
CA ILE A 79 1.87 -29.61 13.16
C ILE A 79 1.82 -28.67 14.38
N PHE A 80 0.79 -28.77 15.22
CA PHE A 80 0.47 -27.73 16.19
C PHE A 80 0.45 -28.17 17.65
N ASP A 81 0.96 -29.35 17.98
CA ASP A 81 1.08 -29.85 19.36
C ASP A 81 1.86 -28.92 20.31
N PHE A 82 2.69 -28.04 19.77
CA PHE A 82 3.46 -27.05 20.54
C PHE A 82 2.61 -25.91 21.10
N TRP A 83 1.35 -25.74 20.67
CA TRP A 83 0.49 -24.63 21.10
C TRP A 83 -0.93 -25.08 21.46
N PRO A 84 -1.62 -24.37 22.38
CA PRO A 84 -3.02 -24.66 22.66
C PRO A 84 -3.91 -24.52 21.42
N LYS A 85 -5.09 -25.16 21.47
CA LYS A 85 -6.11 -25.10 20.40
C LYS A 85 -6.41 -23.67 19.95
N ASN A 86 -6.40 -22.71 20.88
CA ASN A 86 -6.61 -21.30 20.58
C ASN A 86 -5.30 -20.62 20.14
N GLN A 87 -4.96 -20.80 18.87
CA GLN A 87 -3.77 -20.22 18.24
C GLN A 87 -3.92 -18.71 17.97
N PRO A 88 -2.80 -18.02 17.66
CA PRO A 88 -2.83 -16.69 17.07
C PRO A 88 -3.64 -16.67 15.78
N GLN A 89 -4.48 -15.64 15.65
CA GLN A 89 -5.24 -15.35 14.43
C GLN A 89 -4.43 -14.39 13.57
N TRP A 90 -4.24 -14.68 12.29
CA TRP A 90 -3.39 -13.87 11.41
C TRP A 90 -4.20 -12.80 10.70
N ASP A 91 -3.65 -11.58 10.64
CA ASP A 91 -4.28 -10.46 9.93
C ASP A 91 -4.24 -10.67 8.41
N GLY A 92 -3.28 -11.47 7.94
CA GLY A 92 -3.20 -11.97 6.59
C GLY A 92 -2.40 -13.27 6.48
N ILE A 93 -2.75 -14.09 5.50
CA ILE A 93 -2.04 -15.30 5.10
C ILE A 93 -1.96 -15.30 3.59
N ALA A 94 -0.75 -15.42 3.05
CA ALA A 94 -0.53 -15.41 1.61
C ALA A 94 0.55 -16.41 1.19
N ILE A 95 0.56 -16.78 -0.09
CA ILE A 95 1.58 -17.61 -0.72
C ILE A 95 2.30 -16.79 -1.78
N GLY A 96 3.63 -16.77 -1.77
CA GLY A 96 4.42 -16.16 -2.84
C GLY A 96 4.19 -16.87 -4.17
N ARG A 97 3.79 -16.13 -5.22
CA ARG A 97 3.45 -16.73 -6.52
C ARG A 97 4.67 -17.38 -7.20
N ASN A 98 5.85 -16.85 -6.94
CA ASN A 98 7.09 -17.36 -7.55
C ASN A 98 7.84 -18.27 -6.58
N SER A 99 7.93 -17.90 -5.30
CA SER A 99 8.73 -18.65 -4.32
C SER A 99 7.98 -19.80 -3.67
N GLY A 100 6.65 -19.81 -3.69
CA GLY A 100 5.83 -20.72 -2.88
C GLY A 100 5.94 -20.49 -1.37
N THR A 101 6.57 -19.38 -0.94
CA THR A 101 6.78 -19.05 0.48
C THR A 101 5.44 -18.81 1.15
N LEU A 102 5.24 -19.42 2.32
CA LEU A 102 4.11 -19.08 3.19
C LEU A 102 4.42 -17.78 3.94
N TYR A 103 3.60 -16.76 3.70
CA TYR A 103 3.64 -15.48 4.40
C TYR A 103 2.55 -15.40 5.46
N LEU A 104 2.96 -15.19 6.70
CA LEU A 104 2.08 -14.96 7.84
C LEU A 104 2.17 -13.48 8.22
N VAL A 105 1.06 -12.75 8.12
CA VAL A 105 1.04 -11.30 8.27
C VAL A 105 0.47 -10.91 9.63
N GLU A 106 1.22 -10.09 10.36
CA GLU A 106 0.78 -9.31 11.51
C GLU A 106 0.79 -7.84 11.09
N ALA A 107 -0.39 -7.23 11.05
CA ALA A 107 -0.57 -5.87 10.55
C ALA A 107 -0.84 -4.89 11.70
N LYS A 108 -0.24 -3.70 11.63
CA LYS A 108 -0.45 -2.59 12.58
C LYS A 108 -0.64 -1.28 11.84
N SER A 109 -1.48 -0.38 12.37
CA SER A 109 -1.61 0.97 11.79
C SER A 109 -1.30 2.11 12.76
N TYR A 110 -1.06 1.79 14.03
CA TYR A 110 -0.57 2.75 15.02
C TYR A 110 0.15 2.05 16.18
N ARG A 111 1.10 2.74 16.83
CA ARG A 111 2.00 2.13 17.82
C ARG A 111 1.33 1.46 19.02
N GLN A 112 0.30 2.08 19.59
CA GLN A 112 -0.38 1.55 20.78
C GLN A 112 -1.08 0.21 20.53
N GLU A 113 -1.30 -0.18 19.27
CA GLU A 113 -1.79 -1.50 18.89
C GLU A 113 -0.77 -2.61 19.19
N ALA A 114 0.53 -2.29 19.14
CA ALA A 114 1.63 -3.22 19.33
C ALA A 114 2.22 -3.21 20.76
N GLU A 115 1.89 -2.21 21.57
CA GLU A 115 2.44 -2.00 22.92
C GLU A 115 1.58 -2.63 24.03
N GLY A 116 2.23 -3.10 25.10
CA GLY A 116 1.57 -3.49 26.36
C GLY A 116 0.69 -4.74 26.28
N GLN A 117 0.87 -5.57 25.26
CA GLN A 117 0.07 -6.77 25.05
C GLN A 117 0.50 -7.88 26.01
N LYS A 118 -0.48 -8.54 26.61
CA LYS A 118 -0.29 -9.69 27.51
C LYS A 118 -1.11 -10.88 27.02
N SER A 119 -0.69 -12.09 27.40
CA SER A 119 -1.49 -13.28 27.16
C SER A 119 -2.85 -13.16 27.84
N LYS A 120 -3.91 -13.52 27.11
CA LYS A 120 -5.29 -13.58 27.62
C LYS A 120 -5.70 -15.01 28.01
N ALA A 121 -4.78 -15.96 27.97
CA ALA A 121 -5.05 -17.34 28.38
C ALA A 121 -5.36 -17.38 29.88
N LYS A 122 -6.41 -18.12 30.25
CA LYS A 122 -6.85 -18.30 31.63
C LYS A 122 -6.69 -19.73 32.13
N ASP A 123 -6.61 -20.68 31.21
CA ASP A 123 -6.47 -22.11 31.50
C ASP A 123 -5.00 -22.44 31.86
N PRO A 124 -4.70 -23.01 33.04
CA PRO A 124 -3.33 -23.27 33.48
C PRO A 124 -2.54 -24.19 32.53
N LYS A 125 -3.19 -25.20 31.95
CA LYS A 125 -2.53 -26.11 31.00
C LYS A 125 -2.11 -25.35 29.73
N SER A 126 -3.00 -24.52 29.22
CA SER A 126 -2.73 -23.66 28.06
C SER A 126 -1.63 -22.64 28.34
N ILE A 127 -1.63 -22.03 29.53
CA ILE A 127 -0.59 -21.08 29.96
C ILE A 127 0.77 -21.75 30.01
N ASN A 128 0.86 -22.95 30.61
CA ASN A 128 2.11 -23.70 30.69
C ASN A 128 2.63 -24.07 29.30
N GLN A 129 1.76 -24.60 28.43
CA GLN A 129 2.14 -24.96 27.06
C GLN A 129 2.65 -23.74 26.26
N ILE A 130 1.98 -22.58 26.39
CA ILE A 130 2.44 -21.32 25.77
C ILE A 130 3.81 -20.93 26.33
N ASN A 131 3.97 -20.88 27.65
CA ASN A 131 5.21 -20.46 28.28
C ASN A 131 6.37 -21.40 27.94
N ASP A 132 6.14 -22.70 27.87
CA ASP A 132 7.16 -23.69 27.51
C ASP A 132 7.61 -23.50 26.05
N ALA A 133 6.66 -23.29 25.13
CA ALA A 133 6.97 -22.98 23.73
C ALA A 133 7.74 -21.66 23.59
N LEU A 134 7.30 -20.59 24.27
CA LEU A 134 7.99 -19.29 24.26
C LEU A 134 9.41 -19.40 24.82
N LYS A 135 9.59 -20.07 25.98
CA LYS A 135 10.91 -20.25 26.63
C LYS A 135 11.85 -21.04 25.74
N LYS A 136 11.38 -22.14 25.15
CA LYS A 136 12.16 -22.97 24.22
C LYS A 136 12.65 -22.12 23.05
N ASN A 137 11.76 -21.40 22.37
CA ASN A 137 12.12 -20.60 21.19
C ASN A 137 13.03 -19.42 21.54
N HIS A 138 12.77 -18.74 22.67
CA HIS A 138 13.66 -17.70 23.17
C HIS A 138 15.07 -18.24 23.42
N ALA A 139 15.21 -19.35 24.16
CA ALA A 139 16.52 -19.90 24.50
C ALA A 139 17.31 -20.33 23.26
N VAL A 140 16.64 -20.87 22.24
CA VAL A 140 17.27 -21.32 21.00
C VAL A 140 17.65 -20.16 20.08
N HIS A 141 16.73 -19.22 19.85
CA HIS A 141 16.91 -18.19 18.80
C HIS A 141 17.36 -16.83 19.33
N PHE A 142 17.07 -16.51 20.59
CA PHE A 142 17.30 -15.19 21.18
C PHE A 142 17.89 -15.26 22.60
N PRO A 143 19.00 -15.99 22.82
CA PRO A 143 19.56 -16.19 24.16
C PRO A 143 20.03 -14.88 24.84
N LYS A 144 20.24 -13.81 24.06
CA LYS A 144 20.62 -12.48 24.55
C LYS A 144 19.43 -11.57 24.85
N GLY A 145 18.21 -11.96 24.48
CA GLY A 145 16.99 -11.19 24.67
C GLY A 145 16.46 -11.26 26.11
N ASN A 146 15.53 -10.35 26.42
CA ASN A 146 14.84 -10.35 27.70
C ASN A 146 13.54 -11.17 27.64
N PHE A 147 13.57 -12.39 28.17
CA PHE A 147 12.40 -13.28 28.19
C PHE A 147 11.19 -12.69 28.94
N ALA A 148 11.39 -11.81 29.93
CA ALA A 148 10.24 -11.20 30.62
C ALA A 148 9.35 -10.40 29.66
N LEU A 149 9.94 -9.77 28.64
CA LEU A 149 9.21 -9.01 27.62
C LEU A 149 8.37 -9.88 26.67
N TRP A 150 8.70 -11.18 26.57
CA TRP A 150 7.93 -12.14 25.78
C TRP A 150 6.59 -12.49 26.42
N THR A 151 6.54 -12.49 27.74
CA THR A 151 5.31 -12.75 28.51
C THR A 151 4.59 -11.45 28.89
N GLU A 152 5.34 -10.38 29.13
CA GLU A 152 4.87 -9.09 29.63
C GLU A 152 5.31 -7.95 28.71
N GLY A 153 4.41 -7.42 27.88
CA GLY A 153 4.67 -6.23 27.07
C GLY A 153 4.57 -6.48 25.57
N HIS A 154 5.30 -7.48 25.06
CA HIS A 154 5.36 -7.80 23.62
C HIS A 154 4.89 -9.22 23.30
N TYR A 155 3.91 -9.73 24.05
CA TYR A 155 3.39 -11.09 23.89
C TYR A 155 2.91 -11.42 22.47
N GLN A 156 2.34 -10.45 21.76
CA GLN A 156 1.91 -10.66 20.37
C GLN A 156 3.10 -10.99 19.48
N LEU A 157 4.14 -10.15 19.46
CA LEU A 157 5.36 -10.41 18.69
C LEU A 157 6.02 -11.73 19.11
N ALA A 158 6.08 -12.03 20.41
CA ALA A 158 6.67 -13.25 20.96
C ALA A 158 5.98 -14.50 20.42
N ASN A 159 4.65 -14.49 20.40
CA ASN A 159 3.89 -15.62 19.87
C ASN A 159 4.02 -15.74 18.34
N ARG A 160 4.13 -14.63 17.59
CA ARG A 160 4.35 -14.69 16.13
C ARG A 160 5.71 -15.27 15.77
N LEU A 161 6.77 -14.84 16.47
CA LEU A 161 8.11 -15.41 16.31
C LEU A 161 8.14 -16.90 16.66
N THR A 162 7.48 -17.29 17.75
CA THR A 162 7.39 -18.71 18.13
C THR A 162 6.68 -19.53 17.07
N PHE A 163 5.57 -19.02 16.51
CA PHE A 163 4.90 -19.70 15.38
C PHE A 163 5.78 -19.77 14.14
N LEU A 164 6.50 -18.71 13.79
CA LEU A 164 7.42 -18.72 12.65
C LEU A 164 8.39 -19.89 12.75
N TYR A 165 9.13 -20.00 13.85
CA TYR A 165 10.19 -21.01 13.98
C TYR A 165 9.63 -22.43 14.15
N GLU A 166 8.54 -22.61 14.91
CA GLU A 166 7.94 -23.94 15.08
C GLU A 166 7.28 -24.45 13.77
N ILE A 167 6.74 -23.56 12.94
CA ILE A 167 6.20 -23.92 11.62
C ILE A 167 7.33 -24.17 10.62
N GLN A 168 8.39 -23.36 10.61
CA GLN A 168 9.56 -23.65 9.78
C GLN A 168 10.12 -25.05 10.09
N ALA A 169 10.28 -25.38 11.37
CA ALA A 169 10.84 -26.66 11.79
C ALA A 169 9.99 -27.89 11.41
N ARG A 170 8.67 -27.74 11.28
CA ARG A 170 7.74 -28.85 10.99
C ARG A 170 7.28 -28.92 9.55
N CYS A 171 7.21 -27.78 8.88
CA CYS A 171 6.53 -27.65 7.60
C CYS A 171 7.47 -27.35 6.43
N VAL A 172 8.74 -27.03 6.69
CA VAL A 172 9.75 -26.81 5.64
C VAL A 172 10.68 -28.03 5.57
N PRO A 173 10.93 -28.60 4.38
CA PRO A 173 10.36 -28.25 3.07
C PRO A 173 9.03 -28.97 2.75
N GLN A 174 8.47 -29.74 3.70
CA GLN A 174 7.38 -30.68 3.44
C GLN A 174 6.13 -30.05 2.79
N PHE A 175 5.67 -28.91 3.29
CA PHE A 175 4.49 -28.19 2.80
C PHE A 175 4.86 -26.92 2.04
N PHE A 176 5.94 -26.26 2.44
CA PHE A 176 6.38 -24.99 1.84
C PHE A 176 7.90 -24.99 1.65
N PRO A 177 8.42 -24.38 0.57
CA PRO A 177 9.85 -24.14 0.41
C PRO A 177 10.43 -23.24 1.52
N SER A 178 9.63 -22.30 2.03
CA SER A 178 10.00 -21.36 3.08
C SER A 178 8.74 -20.86 3.80
N VAL A 179 8.91 -20.38 5.03
CA VAL A 179 7.88 -19.65 5.78
C VAL A 179 8.48 -18.36 6.30
N GLN A 180 7.77 -17.25 6.15
CA GLN A 180 8.19 -15.93 6.65
C GLN A 180 7.07 -15.22 7.41
N LEU A 181 7.47 -14.46 8.42
CA LEU A 181 6.61 -13.58 9.20
C LEU A 181 6.72 -12.16 8.64
N MET A 182 5.61 -11.57 8.23
CA MET A 182 5.53 -10.17 7.83
C MET A 182 5.00 -9.33 8.97
N LEU A 183 5.82 -8.40 9.46
CA LEU A 183 5.40 -7.33 10.34
C LEU A 183 5.04 -6.13 9.45
N LEU A 184 3.76 -6.04 9.09
CA LEU A 184 3.25 -5.06 8.14
C LEU A 184 2.75 -3.81 8.87
N ASN A 185 3.36 -2.67 8.61
CA ASN A 185 3.00 -1.42 9.25
C ASN A 185 2.43 -0.44 8.24
N PHE A 186 1.19 -0.02 8.45
CA PHE A 186 0.58 1.04 7.64
C PHE A 186 1.05 2.40 8.15
N VAL A 187 1.73 3.15 7.27
CA VAL A 187 2.31 4.47 7.54
C VAL A 187 1.31 5.54 7.13
N GLY A 188 1.14 6.55 7.98
CA GLY A 188 0.26 7.69 7.65
C GLY A 188 -1.24 7.39 7.66
N ASP A 189 -1.68 6.31 8.32
CA ASP A 189 -3.11 5.92 8.41
C ASP A 189 -3.99 7.11 8.86
N PRO A 190 -4.83 7.66 7.96
CA PRO A 190 -5.69 8.82 8.27
C PRO A 190 -6.88 8.45 9.17
N THR A 191 -7.14 7.16 9.39
CA THR A 191 -8.25 6.68 10.23
C THR A 191 -7.87 6.53 11.70
N MET A 192 -6.57 6.65 12.01
CA MET A 192 -6.00 6.48 13.34
C MET A 192 -5.02 7.63 13.67
N LYS A 193 -4.31 7.55 14.80
CA LYS A 193 -3.19 8.46 15.06
C LYS A 193 -2.07 8.12 14.07
N LYS A 194 -1.84 9.03 13.11
CA LYS A 194 -0.77 8.90 12.11
C LYS A 194 0.54 8.55 12.80
N THR A 195 1.17 7.49 12.30
CA THR A 195 2.50 7.05 12.71
C THR A 195 3.42 7.14 11.49
N THR A 196 4.57 7.80 11.63
CA THR A 196 5.53 7.95 10.53
C THR A 196 6.40 6.71 10.35
N ARG A 197 7.12 6.62 9.23
CA ARG A 197 8.06 5.53 8.97
C ARG A 197 9.16 5.49 10.03
N GLU A 198 9.72 6.65 10.38
CA GLU A 198 10.80 6.79 11.37
C GLU A 198 10.34 6.35 12.75
N GLU A 199 9.09 6.66 13.12
CA GLU A 199 8.49 6.20 14.37
C GLU A 199 8.34 4.68 14.41
N TRP A 200 7.97 4.04 13.30
CA TRP A 200 7.90 2.58 13.18
C TRP A 200 9.28 1.92 13.24
N GLU A 201 10.26 2.45 12.49
CA GLU A 201 11.62 1.92 12.46
C GLU A 201 12.28 2.04 13.84
N SER A 202 12.11 3.19 14.50
CA SER A 202 12.57 3.40 15.88
C SER A 202 11.91 2.44 16.87
N TYR A 203 10.58 2.24 16.73
CA TYR A 203 9.84 1.30 17.56
C TYR A 203 10.40 -0.13 17.45
N TYR A 204 10.49 -0.69 16.24
CA TYR A 204 10.95 -2.07 16.08
C TYR A 204 12.43 -2.23 16.43
N ARG A 205 13.28 -1.23 16.16
CA ARG A 205 14.68 -1.26 16.61
C ARG A 205 14.78 -1.43 18.12
N ASN A 206 14.06 -0.62 18.88
CA ASN A 206 14.07 -0.67 20.34
C ASN A 206 13.46 -1.98 20.85
N VAL A 207 12.32 -2.40 20.28
CA VAL A 207 11.67 -3.65 20.68
C VAL A 207 12.58 -4.85 20.40
N PHE A 208 13.22 -4.93 19.23
CA PHE A 208 14.13 -6.03 18.92
C PHE A 208 15.36 -5.99 19.82
N GLU A 209 15.92 -4.81 20.11
CA GLU A 209 17.10 -4.70 20.98
C GLU A 209 16.79 -5.20 22.39
N GLU A 210 15.71 -4.72 22.99
CA GLU A 210 15.32 -5.09 24.35
C GLU A 210 14.80 -6.53 24.45
N MET A 211 13.93 -6.95 23.52
CA MET A 211 13.22 -8.22 23.58
C MET A 211 14.03 -9.39 23.01
N LEU A 212 14.84 -9.15 21.99
CA LEU A 212 15.53 -10.19 21.21
C LEU A 212 17.05 -10.11 21.32
N GLY A 213 17.61 -8.99 21.80
CA GLY A 213 19.04 -8.76 21.89
C GLY A 213 19.69 -8.43 20.53
N THR A 214 18.92 -7.90 19.57
CA THR A 214 19.39 -7.51 18.23
C THR A 214 18.67 -6.27 17.74
N THR A 215 19.31 -5.37 17.00
CA THR A 215 18.67 -4.18 16.42
C THR A 215 18.07 -4.43 15.03
N GLN A 216 18.30 -5.61 14.46
CA GLN A 216 17.85 -6.00 13.12
C GLN A 216 16.67 -6.97 13.19
N ALA A 217 15.85 -6.99 12.13
CA ALA A 217 14.79 -7.96 11.98
C ALA A 217 15.37 -9.40 12.07
N PRO A 218 14.75 -10.30 12.87
CA PRO A 218 15.20 -11.69 12.97
C PRO A 218 15.13 -12.46 11.64
N GLN A 219 15.85 -13.57 11.56
CA GLN A 219 15.78 -14.45 10.40
C GLN A 219 14.34 -14.92 10.14
N GLY A 220 13.92 -14.83 8.88
CA GLY A 220 12.56 -15.18 8.47
C GLY A 220 11.49 -14.12 8.79
N VAL A 221 11.89 -12.94 9.29
CA VAL A 221 10.98 -11.81 9.52
C VAL A 221 11.21 -10.73 8.46
N LEU A 222 10.13 -10.35 7.77
CA LEU A 222 10.08 -9.18 6.90
C LEU A 222 9.42 -8.03 7.64
N LEU A 223 10.12 -6.91 7.75
CA LEU A 223 9.57 -5.68 8.31
C LEU A 223 9.16 -4.75 7.16
N LEU A 224 7.85 -4.55 6.99
CA LEU A 224 7.29 -3.78 5.88
C LEU A 224 6.63 -2.49 6.39
N HIS A 225 6.77 -1.41 5.60
CA HIS A 225 6.24 -0.09 5.92
C HIS A 225 5.52 0.46 4.69
N LEU A 226 4.20 0.41 4.73
CA LEU A 226 3.33 0.64 3.60
C LEU A 226 2.59 1.96 3.79
N ASP A 227 2.98 2.98 3.02
CA ASP A 227 2.34 4.29 3.08
C ASP A 227 0.96 4.25 2.41
N VAL A 228 -0.06 4.56 3.19
CA VAL A 228 -1.46 4.49 2.74
C VAL A 228 -2.07 5.87 2.48
N GLU A 229 -1.34 6.96 2.72
CA GLU A 229 -1.87 8.32 2.62
C GLU A 229 -2.15 8.69 1.16
N LEU A 230 -1.22 8.43 0.25
CA LEU A 230 -1.44 8.68 -1.18
C LEU A 230 -2.60 7.84 -1.73
N CYS A 231 -2.64 6.55 -1.38
CA CYS A 231 -3.73 5.65 -1.77
C CYS A 231 -5.09 6.15 -1.25
N HIS A 232 -5.14 6.65 -0.01
CA HIS A 232 -6.35 7.20 0.58
C HIS A 232 -6.88 8.40 -0.20
N ARG A 233 -6.01 9.39 -0.43
CA ARG A 233 -6.33 10.64 -1.12
C ARG A 233 -6.77 10.37 -2.56
N TYR A 234 -6.03 9.53 -3.25
CA TYR A 234 -6.35 9.12 -4.61
C TYR A 234 -7.72 8.42 -4.69
N GLN A 235 -8.01 7.48 -3.79
CA GLN A 235 -9.32 6.81 -3.80
C GLN A 235 -10.46 7.78 -3.47
N ALA A 236 -10.25 8.73 -2.56
CA ALA A 236 -11.25 9.73 -2.23
C ALA A 236 -11.62 10.58 -3.46
N LEU A 237 -10.62 10.97 -4.25
CA LEU A 237 -10.83 11.69 -5.52
C LEU A 237 -11.56 10.82 -6.55
N LYS A 238 -11.13 9.57 -6.77
CA LYS A 238 -11.85 8.65 -7.69
C LYS A 238 -13.34 8.52 -7.34
N ASN A 239 -13.68 8.46 -6.05
CA ASN A 239 -15.06 8.34 -5.57
C ASN A 239 -15.92 9.60 -5.80
N MET A 240 -15.32 10.74 -6.19
CA MET A 240 -16.05 11.95 -6.57
C MET A 240 -16.63 11.88 -7.98
N VAL A 241 -16.12 10.98 -8.84
CA VAL A 241 -16.65 10.77 -10.19
C VAL A 241 -17.84 9.82 -10.13
N ARG A 242 -19.06 10.36 -10.24
CA ARG A 242 -20.31 9.61 -10.00
C ARG A 242 -21.12 9.41 -11.26
N ASN A 243 -21.31 10.48 -12.03
CA ASN A 243 -22.19 10.48 -13.19
C ASN A 243 -21.62 9.61 -14.32
N ARG A 244 -20.29 9.64 -14.50
CA ARG A 244 -19.56 8.85 -15.50
C ARG A 244 -18.75 7.71 -14.90
N SER A 245 -19.16 7.22 -13.71
CA SER A 245 -18.41 6.25 -12.90
C SER A 245 -18.03 4.97 -13.65
N THR A 246 -18.92 4.39 -14.47
CA THR A 246 -18.62 3.16 -15.23
C THR A 246 -17.49 3.36 -16.26
N ALA A 247 -17.59 4.41 -17.09
CA ALA A 247 -16.56 4.72 -18.09
C ALA A 247 -15.25 5.14 -17.41
N PHE A 248 -15.35 5.91 -16.32
CA PHE A 248 -14.18 6.31 -15.54
C PHE A 248 -13.48 5.11 -14.94
N ALA A 249 -14.21 4.17 -14.32
CA ALA A 249 -13.66 2.94 -13.77
C ALA A 249 -12.94 2.10 -14.84
N ALA A 250 -13.50 2.02 -16.06
CA ALA A 250 -12.85 1.33 -17.17
C ALA A 250 -11.53 2.01 -17.58
N LEU A 251 -11.51 3.35 -17.68
CA LEU A 251 -10.28 4.11 -17.93
C LEU A 251 -9.26 3.91 -16.81
N MET A 252 -9.67 4.03 -15.55
CA MET A 252 -8.78 3.87 -14.40
C MET A 252 -8.18 2.46 -14.37
N HIS A 253 -8.99 1.43 -14.61
CA HIS A 253 -8.50 0.07 -14.73
C HIS A 253 -7.43 -0.06 -15.81
N PHE A 254 -7.68 0.47 -17.01
CA PHE A 254 -6.71 0.47 -18.10
C PHE A 254 -5.39 1.16 -17.71
N ILE A 255 -5.43 2.40 -17.22
CA ILE A 255 -4.20 3.14 -16.93
C ILE A 255 -3.45 2.60 -15.71
N GLU A 256 -4.16 2.08 -14.69
CA GLU A 256 -3.56 1.55 -13.46
C GLU A 256 -2.90 0.18 -13.65
N GLN A 257 -3.43 -0.64 -14.57
CA GLN A 257 -2.94 -2.01 -14.81
C GLN A 257 -1.98 -2.10 -15.98
N GLU A 258 -2.22 -1.35 -17.05
CA GLU A 258 -1.50 -1.55 -18.31
C GLU A 258 -0.38 -0.53 -18.52
N THR A 259 -0.42 0.62 -17.84
CA THR A 259 0.58 1.70 -18.00
C THR A 259 1.40 1.92 -16.74
N ALA A 260 2.39 2.82 -16.80
CA ALA A 260 3.18 3.20 -15.63
C ALA A 260 2.51 4.31 -14.77
N TYR A 261 1.23 4.61 -14.94
CA TYR A 261 0.57 5.75 -14.28
C TYR A 261 0.77 5.77 -12.75
N LEU A 262 0.66 4.61 -12.09
CA LEU A 262 0.85 4.50 -10.65
C LEU A 262 2.31 4.63 -10.21
N THR A 263 3.28 4.29 -11.06
CA THR A 263 4.69 4.15 -10.66
C THR A 263 5.62 5.20 -11.27
N ALA A 264 5.19 5.89 -12.31
CA ALA A 264 5.98 6.89 -13.03
C ALA A 264 6.37 8.08 -12.13
N PRO A 265 7.55 8.67 -12.34
CA PRO A 265 7.89 9.97 -11.77
C PRO A 265 7.11 11.09 -12.46
N ALA A 266 6.95 12.23 -11.79
CA ALA A 266 6.36 13.44 -12.42
C ALA A 266 7.31 14.07 -13.43
N SER A 267 8.61 13.88 -13.24
CA SER A 267 9.66 14.45 -14.08
C SER A 267 10.97 13.66 -13.99
N THR A 268 11.90 13.91 -14.90
CA THR A 268 13.25 13.31 -14.84
C THR A 268 14.22 14.04 -13.90
N LYS A 269 13.94 15.30 -13.56
CA LYS A 269 14.90 16.16 -12.83
C LYS A 269 14.27 17.26 -11.96
N TYR A 270 12.95 17.40 -11.96
CA TYR A 270 12.23 18.47 -11.27
C TYR A 270 11.47 17.92 -10.04
N HIS A 271 10.32 18.51 -9.70
CA HIS A 271 9.46 18.06 -8.61
C HIS A 271 9.05 16.59 -8.79
N LEU A 272 8.93 15.91 -7.64
CA LEU A 272 8.50 14.51 -7.53
C LEU A 272 9.20 13.56 -8.53
N CYS A 273 10.52 13.72 -8.65
CA CYS A 273 11.40 12.83 -9.42
C CYS A 273 11.65 11.51 -8.66
N ARG A 274 10.57 10.82 -8.30
CA ARG A 274 10.56 9.58 -7.53
C ARG A 274 9.43 8.68 -8.02
N ARG A 275 9.46 7.40 -7.64
CA ARG A 275 8.34 6.48 -7.90
C ARG A 275 7.06 7.08 -7.31
N HIS A 276 5.93 6.91 -8.00
CA HIS A 276 4.62 7.53 -7.71
C HIS A 276 4.53 9.04 -7.90
N GLY A 277 5.61 9.70 -8.33
CA GLY A 277 5.63 11.15 -8.39
C GLY A 277 4.54 11.73 -9.30
N LEU A 278 4.24 11.06 -10.41
CA LEU A 278 3.15 11.46 -11.31
C LEU A 278 1.80 11.41 -10.59
N LEU A 279 1.49 10.29 -9.93
CA LEU A 279 0.23 10.11 -9.21
C LEU A 279 0.08 11.11 -8.06
N GLU A 280 1.14 11.30 -7.27
CA GLU A 280 1.15 12.28 -6.18
C GLU A 280 0.92 13.70 -6.69
N HIS A 281 1.55 14.06 -7.81
CA HIS A 281 1.34 15.33 -8.49
C HIS A 281 -0.14 15.50 -8.90
N SER A 282 -0.68 14.56 -9.67
CA SER A 282 -2.08 14.55 -10.10
C SER A 282 -3.07 14.68 -8.93
N VAL A 283 -2.80 14.01 -7.81
CA VAL A 283 -3.60 14.12 -6.58
C VAL A 283 -3.48 15.52 -5.94
N ASN A 284 -2.27 16.07 -5.86
CA ASN A 284 -2.05 17.43 -5.35
C ASN A 284 -2.77 18.48 -6.20
N VAL A 285 -2.70 18.34 -7.53
CA VAL A 285 -3.40 19.22 -8.48
C VAL A 285 -4.90 19.12 -8.27
N ALA A 286 -5.47 17.92 -8.16
CA ALA A 286 -6.90 17.74 -7.97
C ALA A 286 -7.40 18.36 -6.66
N GLU A 287 -6.72 18.13 -5.55
CA GLU A 287 -7.07 18.74 -4.26
C GLU A 287 -6.93 20.26 -4.25
N THR A 288 -5.90 20.79 -4.93
CA THR A 288 -5.69 22.23 -5.08
C THR A 288 -6.76 22.85 -5.95
N MET A 289 -7.08 22.22 -7.08
CA MET A 289 -8.10 22.65 -8.03
C MET A 289 -9.47 22.71 -7.35
N LEU A 290 -9.84 21.70 -6.54
CA LEU A 290 -11.10 21.71 -5.80
C LEU A 290 -11.19 22.86 -4.78
N LYS A 291 -10.08 23.18 -4.09
CA LYS A 291 -10.02 24.33 -3.17
C LYS A 291 -10.14 25.67 -3.91
N MET A 292 -9.48 25.81 -5.04
CA MET A 292 -9.59 27.00 -5.89
C MET A 292 -11.01 27.13 -6.45
N ARG A 293 -11.57 26.05 -7.01
CA ARG A 293 -12.94 25.93 -7.52
C ARG A 293 -13.93 26.48 -6.51
N ALA A 294 -13.87 25.99 -5.26
CA ALA A 294 -14.79 26.40 -4.19
C ALA A 294 -14.75 27.91 -3.90
N SER A 295 -13.64 28.58 -4.23
CA SER A 295 -13.43 29.99 -3.93
C SER A 295 -13.75 30.91 -5.11
N VAL A 296 -13.37 30.53 -6.34
CA VAL A 296 -13.41 31.43 -7.51
C VAL A 296 -14.32 30.94 -8.64
N ALA A 297 -14.72 29.67 -8.66
CA ALA A 297 -15.52 29.10 -9.73
C ALA A 297 -16.49 28.02 -9.21
N PRO A 298 -17.36 28.34 -8.23
CA PRO A 298 -18.21 27.36 -7.57
C PRO A 298 -19.24 26.70 -8.49
N ASP A 299 -19.51 27.26 -9.67
CA ASP A 299 -20.43 26.69 -10.65
C ASP A 299 -19.78 25.58 -11.50
N LEU A 300 -18.44 25.48 -11.52
CA LEU A 300 -17.76 24.41 -12.23
C LEU A 300 -18.03 23.05 -11.58
N SER A 301 -18.17 22.02 -12.42
CA SER A 301 -18.36 20.64 -11.98
C SER A 301 -17.14 20.14 -11.20
N GLU A 302 -17.37 19.68 -9.96
CA GLU A 302 -16.33 19.00 -9.16
C GLU A 302 -15.84 17.73 -9.87
N GLU A 303 -16.74 17.00 -10.51
CA GLU A 303 -16.42 15.78 -11.26
C GLU A 303 -15.46 16.10 -12.42
N SER A 304 -15.74 17.16 -13.19
CA SER A 304 -14.86 17.57 -14.29
C SER A 304 -13.50 18.06 -13.78
N CYS A 305 -13.47 18.80 -12.67
CA CYS A 305 -12.22 19.23 -12.04
C CYS A 305 -11.35 18.02 -11.64
N VAL A 306 -11.95 17.00 -11.01
CA VAL A 306 -11.23 15.78 -10.62
C VAL A 306 -10.71 15.02 -11.84
N ILE A 307 -11.52 14.86 -12.88
CA ILE A 307 -11.13 14.14 -14.10
C ILE A 307 -9.94 14.83 -14.77
N VAL A 308 -10.03 16.13 -15.05
CA VAL A 308 -8.94 16.82 -15.76
C VAL A 308 -7.69 16.90 -14.89
N ALA A 309 -7.81 17.12 -13.58
CA ALA A 309 -6.64 17.17 -12.70
C ALA A 309 -5.94 15.82 -12.54
N LEU A 310 -6.68 14.70 -12.47
CA LEU A 310 -6.05 13.38 -12.40
C LEU A 310 -5.38 12.99 -13.73
N LEU A 311 -5.90 13.45 -14.87
CA LEU A 311 -5.53 12.94 -16.18
C LEU A 311 -4.73 13.90 -17.07
N HIS A 312 -4.56 15.17 -16.68
CA HIS A 312 -3.86 16.19 -17.49
C HIS A 312 -2.50 15.69 -18.00
N ASP A 313 -1.76 15.06 -17.08
CA ASP A 313 -0.41 14.59 -17.27
C ASP A 313 -0.30 13.09 -17.59
N LEU A 314 -1.41 12.41 -17.87
CA LEU A 314 -1.44 10.95 -18.11
C LEU A 314 -0.43 10.50 -19.18
N GLY A 315 -0.15 11.32 -20.19
CA GLY A 315 0.84 11.06 -21.22
C GLY A 315 2.27 10.82 -20.68
N LYS A 316 2.56 11.18 -19.43
CA LYS A 316 3.81 10.85 -18.72
C LYS A 316 3.89 9.38 -18.28
N ALA A 317 2.77 8.64 -18.25
CA ALA A 317 2.76 7.21 -17.97
C ALA A 317 3.34 6.36 -19.11
N GLY A 318 3.43 6.91 -20.33
CA GLY A 318 3.76 6.16 -21.55
C GLY A 318 2.52 5.46 -22.11
N VAL A 319 2.71 4.31 -22.76
CA VAL A 319 1.63 3.46 -23.29
C VAL A 319 1.79 2.05 -22.74
N PRO A 320 0.80 1.14 -22.92
CA PRO A 320 0.92 -0.23 -22.45
C PRO A 320 2.24 -0.91 -22.82
N GLY A 321 2.91 -1.46 -21.80
CA GLY A 321 4.22 -2.12 -21.93
C GLY A 321 5.41 -1.22 -22.27
N THR A 322 5.20 0.08 -22.55
CA THR A 322 6.27 1.01 -22.92
C THR A 322 6.16 2.31 -22.12
N PRO A 323 6.79 2.40 -20.94
CA PRO A 323 6.72 3.59 -20.09
C PRO A 323 7.50 4.76 -20.70
N GLN A 324 7.08 6.00 -20.41
CA GLN A 324 7.77 7.22 -20.87
C GLN A 324 9.13 7.40 -20.20
N TYR A 325 9.25 6.96 -18.95
CA TYR A 325 10.45 7.08 -18.13
C TYR A 325 11.02 5.70 -17.80
N LEU A 326 12.34 5.63 -17.80
CA LEU A 326 13.10 4.47 -17.34
C LEU A 326 13.97 4.90 -16.18
N LYS A 327 14.12 4.03 -15.18
CA LYS A 327 15.08 4.24 -14.10
C LYS A 327 16.50 4.23 -14.69
N ASN A 328 17.37 5.07 -14.15
CA ASN A 328 18.79 5.01 -14.43
C ASN A 328 19.44 4.09 -13.40
N ASP A 329 20.03 3.00 -13.89
CA ASP A 329 20.72 1.99 -13.08
C ASP A 329 22.24 2.21 -13.04
N GLU A 330 22.75 3.26 -13.69
CA GLU A 330 24.15 3.67 -13.64
C GLU A 330 24.45 4.33 -12.29
N GLU A 331 25.50 3.90 -11.59
CA GLU A 331 25.87 4.43 -10.26
C GLU A 331 26.11 5.96 -10.27
N ASP A 332 26.66 6.49 -11.36
CA ASP A 332 26.97 7.92 -11.53
C ASP A 332 25.88 8.70 -12.30
N ALA A 333 24.68 8.15 -12.44
CA ALA A 333 23.61 8.83 -13.16
C ALA A 333 23.25 10.16 -12.50
N ARG A 334 23.42 11.26 -13.25
CA ARG A 334 23.08 12.62 -12.78
C ARG A 334 21.63 12.76 -12.30
N TYR A 335 20.72 11.95 -12.87
CA TYR A 335 19.30 11.96 -12.58
C TYR A 335 18.80 10.53 -12.40
N PRO A 336 17.79 10.27 -11.55
CA PRO A 336 17.32 8.90 -11.28
C PRO A 336 16.47 8.31 -12.43
N TYR A 337 15.99 9.15 -13.36
CA TYR A 337 15.19 8.71 -14.50
C TYR A 337 15.68 9.33 -15.81
N ARG A 338 15.45 8.62 -16.92
CA ARG A 338 15.66 9.10 -18.29
C ARG A 338 14.45 8.84 -19.16
N TRP A 339 14.38 9.54 -20.28
CA TRP A 339 13.36 9.32 -21.30
C TRP A 339 13.54 8.00 -22.03
N ASN A 340 12.44 7.30 -22.27
CA ASN A 340 12.39 6.12 -23.11
C ASN A 340 12.34 6.52 -24.60
N ARG A 341 13.45 6.30 -25.31
CA ARG A 341 13.57 6.64 -26.74
C ARG A 341 12.82 5.69 -27.69
N LYS A 342 12.18 4.64 -27.18
CA LYS A 342 11.40 3.69 -27.99
C LYS A 342 9.99 4.19 -28.32
N LEU A 343 9.49 5.18 -27.58
CA LEU A 343 8.16 5.73 -27.80
C LEU A 343 8.11 6.66 -29.00
N THR A 344 7.05 6.54 -29.79
CA THR A 344 6.69 7.58 -30.75
C THR A 344 6.49 8.90 -30.00
N TYR A 345 7.13 9.95 -30.52
CA TYR A 345 7.00 11.27 -29.94
C TYR A 345 5.56 11.77 -30.12
N LEU A 346 4.91 11.98 -28.99
CA LEU A 346 3.69 12.76 -28.80
C LEU A 346 3.98 13.68 -27.62
N SER A 347 3.52 14.93 -27.67
CA SER A 347 3.53 15.78 -26.48
C SER A 347 2.71 15.10 -25.37
N VAL A 348 3.00 15.44 -24.11
CA VAL A 348 2.28 14.85 -22.97
C VAL A 348 0.76 15.04 -23.12
N PRO A 349 0.23 16.25 -23.43
CA PRO A 349 -1.21 16.42 -23.56
C PRO A 349 -1.82 15.61 -24.71
N VAL A 350 -1.15 15.52 -25.86
CA VAL A 350 -1.63 14.71 -27.00
C VAL A 350 -1.67 13.22 -26.64
N ARG A 351 -0.64 12.73 -25.93
CA ARG A 351 -0.65 11.34 -25.45
C ARG A 351 -1.71 11.11 -24.39
N SER A 352 -1.97 12.06 -23.49
CA SER A 352 -3.07 11.98 -22.52
C SER A 352 -4.40 11.78 -23.25
N ILE A 353 -4.72 12.63 -24.23
CA ILE A 353 -5.96 12.52 -25.01
C ILE A 353 -6.04 11.19 -25.77
N TYR A 354 -4.94 10.75 -26.38
CA TYR A 354 -4.85 9.46 -27.09
C TYR A 354 -5.19 8.26 -26.18
N LEU A 355 -4.77 8.29 -24.92
CA LEU A 355 -5.04 7.23 -23.95
C LEU A 355 -6.47 7.31 -23.36
N ILE A 356 -7.02 8.52 -23.23
CA ILE A 356 -8.31 8.73 -22.54
C ILE A 356 -9.50 8.42 -23.44
N LEU A 357 -9.54 9.01 -24.64
CA LEU A 357 -10.73 9.01 -25.50
C LEU A 357 -11.26 7.61 -25.90
N PRO A 358 -10.43 6.56 -26.07
CA PRO A 358 -10.95 5.21 -26.33
C PRO A 358 -11.79 4.62 -25.20
N HIS A 359 -11.62 5.11 -23.96
CA HIS A 359 -12.25 4.57 -22.75
C HIS A 359 -13.22 5.54 -22.09
N PHE A 360 -13.04 6.85 -22.27
CA PHE A 360 -13.78 7.87 -21.55
C PHE A 360 -14.12 9.07 -22.46
N PRO A 361 -15.41 9.41 -22.62
CA PRO A 361 -15.82 10.56 -23.42
C PRO A 361 -15.57 11.86 -22.66
N LEU A 362 -14.50 12.56 -23.02
CA LEU A 362 -14.22 13.92 -22.54
C LEU A 362 -15.17 14.92 -23.20
N THR A 363 -15.57 15.96 -22.45
CA THR A 363 -16.21 17.14 -23.05
C THR A 363 -15.19 17.98 -23.81
N GLU A 364 -15.65 18.94 -24.62
CA GLU A 364 -14.77 19.89 -25.30
C GLU A 364 -13.97 20.74 -24.29
N GLU A 365 -14.61 21.20 -23.21
CA GLU A 365 -13.96 21.93 -22.12
C GLU A 365 -12.90 21.09 -21.40
N GLU A 366 -13.18 19.82 -21.10
CA GLU A 366 -12.23 18.90 -20.47
C GLU A 366 -11.05 18.59 -21.39
N THR A 367 -11.32 18.44 -22.68
CA THR A 367 -10.29 18.25 -23.71
C THR A 367 -9.40 19.49 -23.81
N GLN A 368 -9.98 20.69 -23.84
CA GLN A 368 -9.23 21.94 -23.85
C GLN A 368 -8.36 22.06 -22.59
N ALA A 369 -8.93 21.77 -21.42
CA ALA A 369 -8.20 21.84 -20.15
C ALA A 369 -6.98 20.93 -20.16
N ILE A 370 -7.14 19.66 -20.57
CA ILE A 370 -6.02 18.69 -20.63
C ILE A 370 -4.97 19.12 -21.67
N VAL A 371 -5.40 19.53 -22.87
CA VAL A 371 -4.48 19.89 -23.97
C VAL A 371 -3.62 21.10 -23.60
N TYR A 372 -4.19 22.08 -22.93
CA TYR A 372 -3.55 23.38 -22.68
C TYR A 372 -3.19 23.63 -21.20
N HIS A 373 -3.17 22.60 -20.35
CA HIS A 373 -2.94 22.75 -18.90
C HIS A 373 -1.61 23.46 -18.53
N ASP A 374 -0.54 23.23 -19.31
CA ASP A 374 0.76 23.89 -19.13
C ASP A 374 0.68 25.42 -19.38
N GLY A 375 -0.44 25.89 -19.92
CA GLY A 375 -0.70 27.30 -20.17
C GLY A 375 0.19 27.94 -21.22
N GLN A 376 0.32 29.26 -21.16
CA GLN A 376 1.03 30.06 -22.16
C GLN A 376 2.57 29.95 -22.08
N TYR A 377 3.12 29.11 -21.19
CA TYR A 377 4.55 28.79 -21.17
C TYR A 377 4.97 27.90 -22.34
N VAL A 378 4.01 27.16 -22.90
CA VAL A 378 4.20 26.28 -24.05
C VAL A 378 3.82 27.05 -25.31
N GLU A 379 4.75 27.13 -26.27
CA GLU A 379 4.55 27.92 -27.48
C GLU A 379 3.36 27.43 -28.31
N GLU A 380 3.14 26.12 -28.31
CA GLU A 380 2.03 25.46 -28.99
C GLU A 380 0.65 25.88 -28.42
N ASN A 381 0.61 26.41 -27.19
CA ASN A 381 -0.63 26.83 -26.53
C ASN A 381 -1.05 28.27 -26.88
N LYS A 382 -0.26 29.00 -27.69
CA LYS A 382 -0.60 30.37 -28.12
C LYS A 382 -1.97 30.48 -28.82
N CYS A 383 -2.44 29.40 -29.45
CA CYS A 383 -3.72 29.40 -30.16
C CYS A 383 -4.95 29.47 -29.25
N VAL A 384 -4.82 29.10 -27.97
CA VAL A 384 -5.90 29.18 -26.97
C VAL A 384 -5.86 30.47 -26.15
N ALA A 385 -4.88 31.35 -26.38
CA ALA A 385 -4.77 32.62 -25.65
C ALA A 385 -6.05 33.47 -25.76
N ALA A 386 -6.56 33.89 -24.60
CA ALA A 386 -7.84 34.60 -24.42
C ALA A 386 -9.08 33.82 -24.89
N ARG A 387 -8.94 32.51 -25.06
CA ARG A 387 -10.02 31.55 -25.39
C ARG A 387 -10.04 30.38 -24.41
N GLU A 388 -9.28 30.50 -23.31
CA GLU A 388 -9.26 29.51 -22.25
C GLU A 388 -10.61 29.48 -21.54
N GLU A 389 -11.22 28.30 -21.50
CA GLU A 389 -12.39 28.05 -20.67
C GLU A 389 -12.03 28.16 -19.18
N PRO A 390 -13.00 28.50 -18.30
CA PRO A 390 -12.74 28.60 -16.87
C PRO A 390 -12.10 27.33 -16.27
N LEU A 391 -12.46 26.15 -16.80
CA LEU A 391 -11.88 24.87 -16.39
C LEU A 391 -10.38 24.78 -16.73
N THR A 392 -9.99 25.24 -17.93
CA THR A 392 -8.60 25.29 -18.40
C THR A 392 -7.75 26.20 -17.53
N LEU A 393 -8.23 27.42 -17.27
CA LEU A 393 -7.53 28.39 -16.40
C LEU A 393 -7.36 27.84 -14.98
N LEU A 394 -8.42 27.23 -14.44
CA LEU A 394 -8.38 26.70 -13.09
C LEU A 394 -7.40 25.54 -12.95
N LEU A 395 -7.38 24.63 -13.92
CA LEU A 395 -6.42 23.52 -13.96
C LEU A 395 -4.99 24.05 -14.08
N GLN A 396 -4.73 24.98 -14.98
CA GLN A 396 -3.41 25.60 -15.16
C GLN A 396 -2.91 26.23 -13.85
N TYR A 397 -3.76 26.96 -13.12
CA TYR A 397 -3.35 27.57 -11.85
C TYR A 397 -3.12 26.52 -10.75
N ALA A 398 -3.96 25.49 -10.67
CA ALA A 398 -3.82 24.42 -9.70
C ALA A 398 -2.56 23.58 -9.92
N ASP A 399 -2.23 23.30 -11.19
CA ASP A 399 -1.04 22.59 -11.61
C ASP A 399 0.22 23.38 -11.23
N ASN A 400 0.32 24.63 -11.71
CA ASN A 400 1.45 25.51 -11.41
C ASN A 400 1.65 25.71 -9.90
N TRP A 401 0.57 25.90 -9.14
CA TRP A 401 0.65 26.04 -7.68
C TRP A 401 1.15 24.77 -7.00
N SER A 402 0.67 23.60 -7.45
CA SER A 402 1.10 22.32 -6.91
C SER A 402 2.58 22.06 -7.17
N GLY A 403 3.01 22.15 -8.44
CA GLY A 403 4.40 21.91 -8.83
C GLY A 403 5.40 22.91 -8.25
N PHE A 404 5.09 24.22 -8.29
CA PHE A 404 6.05 25.26 -7.89
C PHE A 404 6.02 25.63 -6.40
N VAL A 405 4.88 25.45 -5.72
CA VAL A 405 4.70 25.91 -4.32
C VAL A 405 4.56 24.75 -3.34
N ILE A 406 3.66 23.80 -3.62
CA ILE A 406 3.39 22.69 -2.69
C ILE A 406 4.55 21.70 -2.71
N GLU A 407 4.89 21.20 -3.89
CA GLU A 407 5.83 20.09 -4.04
C GLU A 407 7.29 20.52 -3.86
N LYS A 408 7.60 21.78 -4.14
CA LYS A 408 8.91 22.37 -3.82
C LYS A 408 9.22 22.35 -2.31
N LYS A 409 8.19 22.42 -1.45
CA LYS A 409 8.38 22.30 0.01
C LYS A 409 8.68 20.87 0.46
N LEU A 410 8.24 19.86 -0.31
CA LEU A 410 8.46 18.44 -0.04
C LEU A 410 9.85 17.94 -0.46
N GLN A 411 10.61 18.75 -1.21
CA GLN A 411 11.98 18.45 -1.64
C GLN A 411 13.05 18.91 -0.63
N LYS A 412 12.65 19.55 0.47
CA LYS A 412 13.52 19.90 1.60
C LYS A 412 13.28 18.92 2.74
#